data_AF-A0A7J3RB49-F1
#
_entry.id   AF-A0A7J3RB49-F1
#
_cell.length_a   1.000
_cell.length_b   1.000
_cell.length_c   1.000
_cell.angle_alpha   90.00
_cell.angle_beta   90.00
_cell.angle_gamma   90.00
#
_symmetry.space_group_name_H-M   'P 1'
#
loop_
_entity.id
_entity.type
_entity.pdbx_description
1 polymer ?
#
loop_
_entity_poly.entity_id
_entity_poly.type
_entity_poly.pdbx_seq_one_letter_code
_entity_poly.pdbx_strand_id
1 'polypeptide(L)'
;MIPTKIKDNVWQFCFLNFGSCVYLIKLKNKNILIDTSSKDNSEDLLGELSYLNIKPEDINFVLITHHHEDHTGNLSLFKNAKIYDFKNINEFKIKDIKHLKTPGHTADSLCFVYKDILFSGDTLFLDGGIGRTDFPDSNIKDMEKSLKKIKKLNYKILCPGHI
;
A
#
# COMPACT_ATOMS: atom_id res chain seq x y z
N MET A 1 -4.64 14.71 9.75
CA MET A 1 -3.28 15.29 9.94
C MET A 1 -2.93 16.07 8.67
N ILE A 2 -1.66 16.41 8.40
CA ILE A 2 -1.24 16.95 7.10
C ILE A 2 -0.55 15.81 6.33
N PRO A 3 -0.91 15.53 5.08
CA PRO A 3 -0.27 14.48 4.29
C PRO A 3 1.24 14.71 4.16
N THR A 4 2.03 13.68 4.44
CA THR A 4 3.49 13.75 4.25
C THR A 4 3.82 13.59 2.77
N LYS A 5 4.43 14.61 2.16
CA LYS A 5 4.90 14.54 0.77
C LYS A 5 6.20 13.74 0.70
N ILE A 6 6.15 12.55 0.08
CA ILE A 6 7.32 11.67 -0.13
C ILE A 6 8.11 12.11 -1.35
N LYS A 7 7.41 12.42 -2.45
CA LYS A 7 7.96 12.98 -3.70
C LYS A 7 6.95 13.92 -4.34
N ASP A 8 7.34 14.58 -5.44
CA ASP A 8 6.48 15.52 -6.16
C ASP A 8 5.07 15.02 -6.46
N ASN A 9 4.93 13.72 -6.67
CA ASN A 9 3.68 13.11 -7.04
C ASN A 9 3.28 11.91 -6.15
N VAL A 10 3.87 11.82 -4.94
CA VAL A 10 3.61 10.74 -3.98
C VAL A 10 3.44 11.30 -2.58
N TRP A 11 2.35 10.92 -1.91
CA TRP A 11 2.02 11.30 -0.54
C TRP A 11 1.78 10.07 0.32
N GLN A 12 2.07 10.20 1.61
CA GLN A 12 1.79 9.23 2.65
C GLN A 12 0.79 9.82 3.64
N PHE A 13 -0.22 9.03 3.96
CA PHE A 13 -1.22 9.30 4.99
C PHE A 13 -0.96 8.33 6.14
N CYS A 14 -0.78 8.87 7.33
CA CYS A 14 -0.66 8.12 8.58
C CYS A 14 -1.84 8.51 9.47
N PHE A 15 -2.18 7.65 10.41
CA PHE A 15 -3.38 7.81 11.23
C PHE A 15 -3.04 7.63 12.71
N LEU A 16 -3.85 8.23 13.59
CA LEU A 16 -3.68 8.09 15.04
C LEU A 16 -4.23 6.76 15.55
N ASN A 17 -5.34 6.28 14.98
CA ASN A 17 -5.89 4.97 15.33
C ASN A 17 -5.15 3.88 14.56
N PHE A 18 -5.19 2.66 15.11
CA PHE A 18 -4.58 1.49 14.47
C PHE A 18 -5.07 1.33 13.03
N GLY A 19 -4.14 1.19 12.11
CA GLY A 19 -4.42 1.16 10.68
C GLY A 19 -3.12 1.27 9.89
N SER A 20 -3.13 0.75 8.67
CA SER A 20 -2.01 0.90 7.77
C SER A 20 -1.84 2.35 7.34
N CYS A 21 -0.62 2.70 6.98
CA CYS A 21 -0.34 3.81 6.09
C CYS A 21 -1.11 3.63 4.78
N VAL A 22 -1.50 4.76 4.20
CA VAL A 22 -2.08 4.82 2.87
C VAL A 22 -1.20 5.72 2.02
N TYR A 23 -0.99 5.32 0.77
CA TYR A 23 -0.16 6.10 -0.15
C TYR A 23 -0.94 6.55 -1.37
N LEU A 24 -0.84 7.83 -1.71
CA LEU A 24 -1.42 8.40 -2.91
C LEU A 24 -0.33 8.67 -3.95
N ILE A 25 -0.48 8.09 -5.14
CA ILE A 25 0.32 8.43 -6.32
C ILE A 25 -0.56 9.22 -7.29
N LYS A 26 -0.19 10.49 -7.54
CA LYS A 26 -0.84 11.32 -8.55
C LYS A 26 -0.08 11.20 -9.87
N LEU A 27 -0.71 10.64 -10.88
CA LEU A 27 -0.23 10.66 -12.26
C LEU A 27 -0.97 11.74 -13.04
N LYS A 28 -0.49 12.08 -14.24
CA LYS A 28 -1.03 13.20 -15.04
C LYS A 28 -2.57 13.20 -15.14
N ASN A 29 -3.17 12.03 -15.35
CA ASN A 29 -4.63 11.86 -15.52
C ASN A 29 -5.22 10.77 -14.60
N LYS A 30 -4.45 10.28 -13.62
CA LYS A 30 -4.86 9.11 -12.82
C LYS A 30 -4.40 9.25 -11.38
N ASN A 31 -5.26 8.96 -10.42
CA ASN A 31 -4.91 8.84 -9.01
C ASN A 31 -4.96 7.37 -8.58
N ILE A 32 -3.96 6.96 -7.82
CA ILE A 32 -3.81 5.59 -7.33
C ILE A 32 -3.62 5.66 -5.82
N LEU A 33 -4.43 4.89 -5.09
CA LEU A 33 -4.19 4.61 -3.68
C LEU A 33 -3.50 3.25 -3.52
N ILE A 34 -2.62 3.15 -2.54
CA ILE A 34 -2.09 1.89 -2.02
C ILE A 34 -2.61 1.75 -0.59
N ASP A 35 -3.36 0.68 -0.36
CA ASP A 35 -4.16 0.41 0.83
C ASP A 35 -5.19 1.51 1.16
N THR A 36 -6.01 1.26 2.19
CA THR A 36 -7.12 2.13 2.61
C THR A 36 -7.24 2.27 4.12
N SER A 37 -6.28 1.77 4.90
CA SER A 37 -6.32 1.77 6.36
C SER A 37 -7.53 1.01 6.96
N SER A 38 -7.64 1.00 8.28
CA SER A 38 -8.79 0.47 9.04
C SER A 38 -10.01 1.37 8.93
N LYS A 39 -11.20 0.82 9.16
CA LYS A 39 -12.45 1.58 9.09
C LYS A 39 -12.51 2.78 10.06
N ASP A 40 -11.84 2.67 11.20
CA ASP A 40 -11.77 3.72 12.22
C ASP A 40 -11.04 4.98 11.72
N ASN A 41 -10.25 4.85 10.65
CA ASN A 41 -9.53 5.95 10.00
C ASN A 41 -10.29 6.58 8.82
N SER A 42 -11.57 6.25 8.63
CA SER A 42 -12.36 6.72 7.48
C SER A 42 -12.42 8.26 7.36
N GLU A 43 -12.73 8.96 8.44
CA GLU A 43 -12.81 10.44 8.46
C GLU A 43 -11.45 11.09 8.18
N ASP A 44 -10.39 10.57 8.80
CA ASP A 44 -9.03 11.07 8.59
C ASP A 44 -8.58 10.83 7.15
N LEU A 45 -8.81 9.64 6.58
CA LEU A 45 -8.47 9.33 5.19
C LEU A 45 -9.17 10.29 4.21
N LEU A 46 -10.45 10.58 4.43
CA LEU A 46 -11.18 11.56 3.64
C LEU A 46 -10.63 12.99 3.82
N GLY A 47 -10.24 13.34 5.05
CA GLY A 47 -9.59 14.61 5.35
C GLY A 47 -8.26 14.80 4.61
N GLU A 48 -7.41 13.77 4.61
CA GLU A 48 -6.10 13.77 3.93
C GLU A 48 -6.25 13.90 2.40
N LEU A 49 -7.23 13.20 1.82
CA LEU A 49 -7.57 13.34 0.39
C LEU A 49 -8.09 14.75 0.07
N SER A 50 -9.00 15.27 0.89
CA SER A 50 -9.58 16.60 0.75
C SER A 50 -8.51 17.69 0.82
N TYR A 51 -7.53 17.56 1.72
CA TYR A 51 -6.38 18.47 1.81
C TYR A 51 -5.61 18.57 0.48
N LEU A 52 -5.52 17.48 -0.28
CA LEU A 52 -4.89 17.42 -1.60
C LEU A 52 -5.83 17.77 -2.76
N ASN A 53 -7.03 18.28 -2.46
CA ASN A 53 -8.14 18.54 -3.38
C ASN A 53 -8.52 17.30 -4.22
N ILE A 54 -8.53 16.13 -3.58
CA ILE A 54 -8.95 14.85 -4.18
C ILE A 54 -10.21 14.38 -3.48
N LYS A 55 -11.23 14.03 -4.25
CA LYS A 55 -12.41 13.32 -3.75
C LYS A 55 -12.23 11.82 -3.91
N PRO A 56 -12.90 10.97 -3.12
CA PRO A 56 -12.88 9.52 -3.31
C PRO A 56 -13.23 9.09 -4.73
N GLU A 57 -14.13 9.81 -5.39
CA GLU A 57 -14.56 9.58 -6.78
C GLU A 57 -13.45 9.83 -7.81
N ASP A 58 -12.42 10.61 -7.46
CA ASP A 58 -11.28 10.91 -8.31
C ASP A 58 -10.19 9.82 -8.25
N ILE A 59 -10.33 8.83 -7.35
CA ILE A 59 -9.43 7.69 -7.28
C ILE A 59 -9.79 6.70 -8.37
N ASN A 60 -8.83 6.41 -9.26
CA ASN A 60 -9.06 5.50 -10.37
C ASN A 60 -8.72 4.06 -10.02
N PHE A 61 -7.70 3.88 -9.18
CA PHE A 61 -7.22 2.56 -8.78
C PHE A 61 -6.91 2.52 -7.29
N VAL A 62 -7.28 1.42 -6.65
CA VAL A 62 -6.80 1.07 -5.31
C VAL A 62 -5.99 -0.21 -5.45
N LEU A 63 -4.75 -0.18 -5.01
CA LEU A 63 -3.85 -1.34 -4.98
C LEU A 63 -3.77 -1.83 -3.54
N ILE A 64 -4.09 -3.10 -3.30
CA ILE A 64 -4.06 -3.68 -1.97
C ILE A 64 -2.79 -4.48 -1.78
N THR A 65 -2.06 -4.21 -0.70
CA THR A 65 -0.87 -4.97 -0.32
C THR A 65 -1.25 -6.35 0.19
N HIS A 66 -2.22 -6.45 1.08
CA HIS A 66 -2.79 -7.71 1.57
C HIS A 66 -4.14 -7.50 2.26
N HIS A 67 -4.89 -8.58 2.53
CA HIS A 67 -6.22 -8.52 3.12
C HIS A 67 -6.23 -8.68 4.65
N HIS A 68 -5.62 -7.73 5.36
CA HIS A 68 -6.00 -7.47 6.74
C HIS A 68 -6.94 -6.25 6.82
N GLU A 69 -7.74 -6.19 7.89
CA GLU A 69 -8.76 -5.13 8.06
C GLU A 69 -8.11 -3.75 8.12
N ASP A 70 -6.97 -3.66 8.78
CA ASP A 70 -6.18 -2.44 8.90
C ASP A 70 -5.59 -1.95 7.58
N HIS A 71 -5.65 -2.72 6.49
CA HIS A 71 -5.26 -2.29 5.14
C HIS A 71 -6.46 -2.06 4.22
N THR A 72 -7.61 -2.67 4.51
CA THR A 72 -8.75 -2.79 3.57
C THR A 72 -10.07 -2.22 4.09
N GLY A 73 -10.08 -1.73 5.33
CA GLY A 73 -11.28 -1.30 6.06
C GLY A 73 -12.10 -0.22 5.35
N ASN A 74 -11.48 0.63 4.51
CA ASN A 74 -12.16 1.71 3.80
C ASN A 74 -12.35 1.50 2.30
N LEU A 75 -12.20 0.27 1.79
CA LEU A 75 -12.43 -0.03 0.37
C LEU A 75 -13.78 0.48 -0.17
N SER A 76 -14.83 0.46 0.67
CA SER A 76 -16.19 0.87 0.28
C SER A 76 -16.34 2.37 -0.02
N LEU A 77 -15.37 3.21 0.39
CA LEU A 77 -15.35 4.64 0.07
C LEU A 77 -15.03 4.92 -1.41
N PHE A 78 -14.30 4.02 -2.07
CA PHE A 78 -13.72 4.26 -3.40
C PHE A 78 -14.54 3.60 -4.53
N LYS A 79 -15.82 3.95 -4.63
CA LYS A 79 -16.80 3.28 -5.52
C LYS A 79 -16.46 3.33 -7.02
N ASN A 80 -15.73 4.36 -7.45
CA ASN A 80 -15.33 4.54 -8.85
C ASN A 80 -13.98 3.88 -9.18
N ALA A 81 -13.24 3.45 -8.16
CA ALA A 81 -11.91 2.89 -8.35
C ALA A 81 -12.01 1.42 -8.78
N LYS A 82 -11.15 1.01 -9.73
CA LYS A 82 -10.90 -0.42 -9.95
C LYS A 82 -9.91 -0.91 -8.91
N ILE A 83 -10.33 -1.86 -8.09
CA ILE A 83 -9.51 -2.44 -7.03
C ILE A 83 -8.64 -3.56 -7.63
N TYR A 84 -7.35 -3.53 -7.31
CA TYR A 84 -6.42 -4.59 -7.63
C TYR A 84 -5.76 -5.17 -6.38
N ASP A 85 -5.82 -6.49 -6.28
CA ASP A 85 -5.32 -7.28 -5.16
C ASP A 85 -4.57 -8.51 -5.69
N PHE A 86 -4.13 -9.40 -4.80
CA PHE A 86 -3.42 -10.62 -5.18
C PHE A 86 -4.09 -11.43 -6.30
N LYS A 87 -5.42 -11.47 -6.35
CA LYS A 87 -6.19 -12.32 -7.28
C LYS A 87 -6.11 -11.78 -8.70
N ASN A 88 -6.21 -10.48 -8.88
CA ASN A 88 -6.31 -9.84 -10.20
C ASN A 88 -5.11 -8.92 -10.53
N ILE A 89 -4.06 -8.84 -9.69
CA ILE A 89 -2.96 -7.89 -9.88
C ILE A 89 -2.25 -8.02 -11.23
N ASN A 90 -2.24 -9.21 -11.83
CA ASN A 90 -1.63 -9.42 -13.15
C ASN A 90 -2.34 -8.66 -14.29
N GLU A 91 -3.59 -8.22 -14.07
CA GLU A 91 -4.31 -7.35 -15.00
C GLU A 91 -3.92 -5.87 -14.85
N PHE A 92 -3.34 -5.46 -13.71
CA PHE A 92 -2.95 -4.09 -13.48
C PHE A 92 -1.75 -3.71 -14.36
N LYS A 93 -1.97 -2.73 -15.25
CA LYS A 93 -0.93 -2.22 -16.15
C LYS A 93 -0.96 -0.71 -16.18
N ILE A 94 -0.06 -0.11 -15.40
CA ILE A 94 0.26 1.31 -15.45
C ILE A 94 1.77 1.44 -15.64
N LYS A 95 2.18 2.33 -16.56
CA LYS A 95 3.60 2.57 -16.83
C LYS A 95 4.33 2.95 -15.54
N ASP A 96 5.52 2.40 -15.37
CA ASP A 96 6.46 2.68 -14.27
C ASP A 96 6.01 2.22 -12.87
N ILE A 97 4.85 1.53 -12.75
CA ILE A 97 4.44 0.84 -11.52
C ILE A 97 4.57 -0.67 -11.75
N LYS A 98 5.29 -1.35 -10.85
CA LYS A 98 5.46 -2.80 -10.85
C LYS A 98 4.89 -3.39 -9.58
N HIS A 99 4.35 -4.59 -9.66
CA HIS A 99 3.95 -5.39 -8.50
C HIS A 99 4.91 -6.57 -8.30
N LEU A 100 5.04 -7.01 -7.05
CA LEU A 100 5.76 -8.21 -6.67
C LEU A 100 4.92 -9.00 -5.69
N LYS A 101 4.77 -10.32 -5.95
CA LYS A 101 4.23 -11.24 -4.95
C LYS A 101 5.27 -11.47 -3.86
N THR A 102 4.92 -11.09 -2.63
CA THR A 102 5.77 -11.16 -1.45
C THR A 102 5.08 -11.92 -0.32
N PRO A 103 4.62 -13.17 -0.54
CA PRO A 103 4.01 -13.96 0.52
C PRO A 103 4.98 -14.12 1.70
N GLY A 104 4.43 -14.20 2.89
CA GLY A 104 5.20 -14.31 4.12
C GLY A 104 4.38 -13.92 5.32
N HIS A 105 4.03 -12.64 5.42
CA HIS A 105 3.13 -12.15 6.46
C HIS A 105 1.72 -12.70 6.26
N THR A 106 1.24 -12.64 5.02
CA THR A 106 0.07 -13.38 4.53
C THR A 106 0.44 -14.09 3.23
N ALA A 107 -0.37 -15.07 2.82
CA ALA A 107 -0.18 -15.75 1.54
C ALA A 107 -0.44 -14.83 0.33
N ASP A 108 -1.24 -13.78 0.52
CA ASP A 108 -1.67 -12.83 -0.51
C ASP A 108 -0.85 -11.53 -0.55
N SER A 109 0.19 -11.40 0.28
CA SER A 109 1.03 -10.21 0.37
C SER A 109 1.66 -9.80 -0.98
N LEU A 110 1.58 -8.50 -1.26
CA LEU A 110 2.12 -7.80 -2.41
C LEU A 110 2.97 -6.61 -1.98
N CYS A 111 4.04 -6.37 -2.74
CA CYS A 111 4.77 -5.10 -2.75
C CYS A 111 4.56 -4.38 -4.08
N PHE A 112 4.61 -3.05 -4.05
CA PHE A 112 4.56 -2.21 -5.24
C PHE A 112 5.83 -1.38 -5.37
N VAL A 113 6.31 -1.20 -6.60
CA VAL A 113 7.46 -0.35 -6.91
C VAL A 113 7.04 0.72 -7.88
N TYR A 114 7.24 1.98 -7.52
CA TYR A 114 7.06 3.12 -8.41
C TYR A 114 8.35 3.94 -8.45
N LYS A 115 9.01 3.97 -9.61
CA LYS A 115 10.36 4.56 -9.76
C LYS A 115 11.34 3.94 -8.75
N ASP A 116 11.82 4.71 -7.79
CA ASP A 116 12.75 4.35 -6.72
C ASP A 116 12.07 4.25 -5.35
N ILE A 117 10.74 4.12 -5.31
CA ILE A 117 9.94 3.94 -4.08
C ILE A 117 9.43 2.50 -4.04
N LEU A 118 9.64 1.84 -2.91
CA LEU A 118 9.06 0.53 -2.58
C LEU A 118 7.95 0.71 -1.55
N PHE A 119 6.73 0.34 -1.91
CA PHE A 119 5.62 0.18 -0.99
C PHE A 119 5.56 -1.28 -0.54
N SER A 120 5.93 -1.55 0.70
CA SER A 120 6.20 -2.91 1.18
C SER A 120 5.03 -3.57 1.89
N GLY A 121 3.98 -2.82 2.22
CA GLY A 121 2.97 -3.27 3.18
C GLY A 121 3.68 -3.82 4.43
N ASP A 122 3.30 -5.03 4.83
CA ASP A 122 3.84 -5.67 6.04
C ASP A 122 4.98 -6.64 5.73
N THR A 123 5.59 -6.52 4.55
CA THR A 123 6.73 -7.38 4.18
C THR A 123 8.05 -6.89 4.80
N LEU A 124 8.24 -5.57 4.90
CA LEU A 124 9.48 -4.95 5.40
C LEU A 124 9.17 -3.57 5.98
N PHE A 125 9.66 -3.32 7.20
CA PHE A 125 9.50 -2.06 7.94
C PHE A 125 10.80 -1.23 7.95
N LEU A 126 10.70 0.04 8.36
CA LEU A 126 11.83 0.99 8.30
C LEU A 126 13.01 0.60 9.19
N ASP A 127 12.74 -0.07 10.32
CA ASP A 127 13.74 -0.58 11.26
C ASP A 127 14.38 -1.90 10.81
N GLY A 128 13.99 -2.42 9.64
CA GLY A 128 14.39 -3.74 9.15
C GLY A 128 13.54 -4.88 9.69
N GLY A 129 12.51 -4.57 10.50
CA GLY A 129 11.50 -5.51 10.95
C GLY A 129 10.62 -6.02 9.80
N ILE A 130 9.82 -7.04 10.10
CA ILE A 130 8.90 -7.68 9.16
C ILE A 130 7.56 -7.94 9.83
N GLY A 131 6.50 -8.05 9.03
CA GLY A 131 5.20 -8.52 9.51
C GLY A 131 5.32 -9.92 10.10
N ARG A 132 4.41 -10.21 11.03
CA ARG A 132 4.37 -11.48 11.76
C ARG A 132 4.29 -12.68 10.84
N THR A 133 4.98 -13.77 11.20
CA THR A 133 5.07 -15.02 10.42
C THR A 133 4.71 -16.26 11.24
N ASP A 134 3.99 -16.05 12.34
CA ASP A 134 3.59 -17.07 13.32
C ASP A 134 2.07 -17.33 13.36
N PHE A 135 1.31 -16.76 12.41
CA PHE A 135 -0.11 -17.04 12.22
C PHE A 135 -0.35 -18.14 11.16
N PRO A 136 -1.51 -18.82 11.17
CA PRO A 136 -1.81 -19.90 10.22
C PRO A 136 -1.70 -19.54 8.73
N ASP A 137 -2.01 -18.29 8.34
CA ASP A 137 -1.90 -17.83 6.94
C ASP A 137 -0.49 -17.31 6.57
N SER A 138 0.44 -17.34 7.51
CA SER A 138 1.77 -16.77 7.36
C SER A 138 2.84 -17.86 7.22
N ASN A 139 3.98 -17.53 6.62
CA ASN A 139 5.06 -18.49 6.38
C ASN A 139 6.44 -17.81 6.36
N ILE A 140 7.28 -18.09 7.35
CA ILE A 140 8.63 -17.53 7.45
C ILE A 140 9.53 -17.87 6.25
N LYS A 141 9.43 -19.09 5.69
CA LYS A 141 10.25 -19.49 4.53
C LYS A 141 9.87 -18.71 3.28
N ASP A 142 8.61 -18.37 3.13
CA ASP A 142 8.16 -17.52 2.02
C ASP A 142 8.54 -16.06 2.26
N MET A 143 8.45 -15.57 3.50
CA MET A 143 8.98 -14.25 3.87
C MET A 143 10.47 -14.13 3.51
N GLU A 144 11.30 -15.10 3.87
CA GLU A 144 12.73 -15.12 3.51
C GLU A 144 12.96 -15.03 1.98
N LYS A 145 12.16 -15.75 1.19
CA LYS A 145 12.23 -15.69 -0.29
C LYS A 145 11.79 -14.31 -0.79
N SER A 146 10.75 -13.73 -0.20
CA SER A 146 10.23 -12.41 -0.53
C SER A 146 11.25 -11.31 -0.23
N LEU A 147 11.90 -11.34 0.93
CA LEU A 147 13.00 -10.44 1.28
C LEU A 147 14.19 -10.58 0.34
N LYS A 148 14.54 -11.80 -0.08
CA LYS A 148 15.59 -12.03 -1.10
C LYS A 148 15.24 -11.41 -2.47
N LYS A 149 13.96 -11.29 -2.82
CA LYS A 149 13.52 -10.56 -4.02
C LYS A 149 13.67 -9.05 -3.80
N ILE A 150 13.17 -8.54 -2.67
CA ILE A 150 13.23 -7.11 -2.31
C ILE A 150 14.68 -6.61 -2.28
N LYS A 151 15.61 -7.38 -1.71
CA LYS A 151 17.04 -7.04 -1.64
C LYS A 151 17.69 -6.81 -3.02
N LYS A 152 17.11 -7.36 -4.09
CA LYS A 152 17.60 -7.19 -5.47
C LYS A 152 17.02 -5.95 -6.17
N LEU A 153 16.06 -5.28 -5.55
CA LEU A 153 15.44 -4.07 -6.09
C LEU A 153 16.32 -2.86 -5.82
N ASN A 154 16.39 -1.95 -6.80
CA ASN A 154 17.09 -0.68 -6.67
C ASN A 154 16.10 0.43 -6.26
N TYR A 155 15.56 0.34 -5.05
CA TYR A 155 14.75 1.40 -4.45
C TYR A 155 15.60 2.25 -3.50
N LYS A 156 15.20 3.51 -3.30
CA LYS A 156 15.85 4.48 -2.41
C LYS A 156 14.96 4.88 -1.25
N ILE A 157 13.65 4.76 -1.40
CA ILE A 157 12.65 5.12 -0.39
C ILE A 157 11.82 3.88 -0.09
N LEU A 158 11.67 3.57 1.19
CA LEU A 158 10.81 2.51 1.71
C LEU A 158 9.55 3.12 2.32
N CYS A 159 8.40 2.57 1.95
CA CYS A 159 7.07 3.00 2.35
C CYS A 159 6.30 1.77 2.90
N PRO A 160 6.39 1.48 4.21
CA PRO A 160 5.77 0.31 4.82
C PRO A 160 4.26 0.46 5.08
N GLY A 161 3.62 -0.65 5.44
CA GLY A 161 2.26 -0.65 5.97
C GLY A 161 2.15 0.04 7.34
N HIS A 162 3.17 -0.09 8.19
CA HIS A 162 3.19 0.48 9.55
C HIS A 162 4.51 1.22 9.81
N ILE A 163 4.46 2.27 10.64
CA ILE A 163 5.62 3.11 11.02
C ILE A 163 5.72 3.22 12.53
#